data_AF-A0A1H4XJF5-F1
#
_entry.id   AF-A0A1H4XJF5-F1
#
_cell.length_a   1.000
_cell.length_b   1.000
_cell.length_c   1.000
_cell.angle_alpha   90.00
_cell.angle_beta   90.00
_cell.angle_gamma   90.00
#
_symmetry.space_group_name_H-M   'P 1'
#
loop_
_entity.id
_entity.type
_entity.pdbx_description
1 polymer ?
#
loop_
_entity_poly.entity_id
_entity_poly.type
_entity_poly.pdbx_seq_one_letter_code
_entity_poly.pdbx_strand_id
1 'polypeptide(L)'
;MNDTHGDHPGKDDEATAAGPDPATWDSMACWTEAEREYWFLGPRSGGMPGMVRRIRRILDVSQRGLAALLGVSQSVVARWETGRTCPRVRVVERMLGMARLRATVHDEDTGEQVGPMRADCARKHGGSRFPAHTDLRATGWWVPRAERSMTTVAYFTIRDRSRRRRDPSIRYRTGLAKAWERRTWGVPDDHPALHQLAAEAEHLDELREARRLARQRAA
;
A
#
# COMPACT_ATOMS: atom_id res chain seq x y z
N MET A 1 61.20 30.17 26.09
CA MET A 1 60.79 28.82 26.50
C MET A 1 59.73 28.35 25.53
N ASN A 2 60.11 27.33 24.75
CA ASN A 2 59.30 26.36 23.99
C ASN A 2 58.28 26.90 22.97
N ASP A 3 57.94 26.23 21.88
CA ASP A 3 58.54 25.12 21.13
C ASP A 3 57.79 25.08 19.80
N THR A 4 58.44 24.42 18.84
CA THR A 4 58.08 24.12 17.47
C THR A 4 56.86 23.17 17.30
N HIS A 5 56.38 23.11 16.05
CA HIS A 5 55.62 22.04 15.33
C HIS A 5 54.08 22.08 15.24
N GLY A 6 53.58 21.98 14.00
CA GLY A 6 52.21 21.52 13.70
C GLY A 6 51.67 21.92 12.32
N ASP A 7 51.79 21.02 11.36
CA ASP A 7 51.42 21.10 9.94
C ASP A 7 49.94 20.68 9.67
N HIS A 8 49.22 21.44 8.83
CA HIS A 8 48.05 21.19 7.93
C HIS A 8 46.85 20.23 8.30
N PRO A 9 45.70 20.24 7.56
CA PRO A 9 44.66 21.27 7.42
C PRO A 9 43.22 20.68 7.52
N GLY A 10 42.15 21.49 7.42
CA GLY A 10 40.89 20.98 6.84
C GLY A 10 39.56 21.61 7.26
N LYS A 11 38.80 21.94 6.21
CA LYS A 11 37.33 22.00 6.06
C LYS A 11 36.61 23.30 6.40
N ASP A 12 36.68 24.22 5.44
CA ASP A 12 35.59 25.15 5.15
C ASP A 12 35.13 24.92 3.70
N ASP A 13 34.25 23.94 3.48
CA ASP A 13 33.51 23.77 2.22
C ASP A 13 32.12 24.40 2.37
N GLU A 14 32.04 25.73 2.35
CA GLU A 14 30.78 26.44 2.07
C GLU A 14 30.60 26.51 0.55
N ALA A 15 29.98 25.46 -0.01
CA ALA A 15 29.46 25.45 -1.37
C ALA A 15 28.32 26.47 -1.51
N THR A 16 28.69 27.71 -1.84
CA THR A 16 27.77 28.73 -2.32
C THR A 16 27.25 28.31 -3.70
N ALA A 17 25.99 27.87 -3.75
CA ALA A 17 25.28 27.55 -4.98
C ALA A 17 25.08 28.83 -5.83
N ALA A 18 26.06 29.11 -6.69
CA ALA A 18 25.91 30.08 -7.77
C ALA A 18 24.83 29.58 -8.74
N GLY A 19 23.79 30.39 -8.93
CA GLY A 19 22.75 30.11 -9.93
C GLY A 19 23.33 30.07 -11.36
N PRO A 20 22.66 29.39 -12.30
CA PRO A 20 23.16 29.23 -13.66
C PRO A 20 23.24 30.55 -14.43
N ASP A 21 24.34 30.72 -15.17
CA ASP A 21 24.67 31.86 -16.03
C ASP A 21 23.61 32.03 -17.15
N PRO A 22 23.03 33.24 -17.32
CA PRO A 22 22.02 33.52 -18.36
C PRO A 22 22.52 33.39 -19.82
N ALA A 23 23.82 33.17 -20.06
CA ALA A 23 24.42 33.07 -21.40
C ALA A 23 24.24 31.71 -22.11
N THR A 24 23.20 30.92 -21.83
CA THR A 24 23.04 29.55 -22.37
C THR A 24 21.70 29.29 -23.05
N TRP A 25 21.34 30.11 -24.04
CA TRP A 25 20.19 29.79 -24.92
C TRP A 25 20.43 28.49 -25.72
N ASP A 26 21.69 28.09 -25.95
CA ASP A 26 22.08 26.81 -26.58
C ASP A 26 21.92 25.57 -25.67
N SER A 27 21.55 25.74 -24.39
CA SER A 27 21.49 24.65 -23.41
C SER A 27 20.16 23.87 -23.40
N MET A 28 19.10 24.39 -24.04
CA MET A 28 17.79 23.69 -24.06
C MET A 28 17.81 22.35 -24.82
N ALA A 29 18.76 22.13 -25.74
CA ALA A 29 18.92 20.87 -26.45
C ALA A 29 19.56 19.77 -25.59
N CYS A 30 20.33 20.15 -24.58
CA CYS A 30 21.04 19.25 -23.67
C CYS A 30 20.23 18.91 -22.41
N TRP A 31 19.06 19.52 -22.24
CA TRP A 31 18.20 19.25 -21.10
C TRP A 31 17.39 17.97 -21.32
N THR A 32 17.45 17.10 -20.32
CA THR A 32 16.51 15.98 -20.20
C THR A 32 15.07 16.49 -20.20
N GLU A 33 14.12 15.62 -20.53
CA GLU A 33 12.69 15.97 -20.49
C GLU A 33 12.28 16.46 -19.09
N ALA A 34 12.85 15.88 -18.04
CA ALA A 34 12.63 16.28 -16.66
C ALA A 34 13.17 17.69 -16.34
N GLU A 35 14.35 18.06 -16.86
CA GLU A 35 14.93 19.40 -16.68
C GLU A 35 14.15 20.47 -17.45
N ARG A 36 13.67 20.15 -18.65
CA ARG A 36 12.76 21.01 -19.41
C ARG A 36 11.43 21.18 -18.69
N GLU A 37 10.84 20.10 -18.18
CA GLU A 37 9.59 20.18 -17.43
C GLU A 37 9.76 21.00 -16.15
N TYR A 38 10.87 20.83 -15.42
CA TYR A 38 11.21 21.61 -14.23
C TYR A 38 11.32 23.12 -14.53
N TRP A 39 11.96 23.48 -15.64
CA TRP A 39 12.15 24.88 -16.01
C TRP A 39 10.85 25.53 -16.51
N PHE A 40 10.04 24.83 -17.30
CA PHE A 40 8.79 25.36 -17.85
C PHE A 40 7.63 25.37 -16.84
N LEU A 41 7.57 24.43 -15.89
CA LEU A 41 6.45 24.31 -14.94
C LEU A 41 6.82 24.65 -13.49
N GLY A 42 8.11 24.80 -13.17
CA GLY A 42 8.61 24.84 -11.80
C GLY A 42 8.46 23.47 -11.10
N PRO A 43 9.05 23.29 -9.91
CA PRO A 43 8.80 22.06 -9.16
C PRO A 43 7.32 22.02 -8.78
N ARG A 44 6.61 20.93 -9.15
CA ARG A 44 5.26 20.63 -8.65
C ARG A 44 5.25 20.29 -7.14
N SER A 45 6.28 20.70 -6.40
CA SER A 45 6.57 20.39 -4.99
C SER A 45 5.69 21.13 -3.96
N GLY A 46 4.59 21.74 -4.39
CA GLY A 46 3.70 22.51 -3.52
C GLY A 46 2.82 21.66 -2.59
N GLY A 47 2.89 20.33 -2.66
CA GLY A 47 2.09 19.40 -1.87
C GLY A 47 0.58 19.69 -1.90
N MET A 48 -0.11 19.39 -0.80
CA MET A 48 -1.53 19.70 -0.65
C MET A 48 -1.88 21.19 -0.79
N PRO A 49 -1.10 22.16 -0.27
CA PRO A 49 -1.37 23.59 -0.47
C PRO A 49 -1.39 24.02 -1.95
N GLY A 50 -0.45 23.50 -2.74
CA GLY A 50 -0.43 23.68 -4.20
C GLY A 50 -1.65 23.04 -4.87
N MET A 51 -2.04 21.84 -4.44
CA MET A 51 -3.21 21.14 -4.98
C MET A 51 -4.52 21.89 -4.69
N VAL A 52 -4.69 22.47 -3.51
CA VAL A 52 -5.89 23.28 -3.19
C VAL A 52 -5.97 24.50 -4.11
N ARG A 53 -4.84 25.19 -4.33
CA ARG A 53 -4.78 26.32 -5.29
C ARG A 53 -5.08 25.87 -6.72
N ARG A 54 -4.57 24.69 -7.13
CA ARG A 54 -4.84 24.11 -8.45
C ARG A 54 -6.32 23.79 -8.64
N ILE A 55 -6.95 23.17 -7.64
CA ILE A 55 -8.40 22.87 -7.65
C ILE A 55 -9.20 24.16 -7.74
N ARG A 56 -8.88 25.19 -6.96
CA ARG A 56 -9.55 26.49 -7.06
C ARG A 56 -9.42 27.10 -8.45
N ARG A 57 -8.26 26.96 -9.09
CA ARG A 57 -8.05 27.46 -10.45
C ARG A 57 -8.87 26.69 -11.48
N ILE A 58 -9.06 25.38 -11.30
CA ILE A 58 -9.94 24.56 -12.16
C ILE A 58 -11.41 24.96 -11.99
N LEU A 59 -11.82 25.21 -10.74
CA LEU A 59 -13.19 25.60 -10.40
C LEU A 59 -13.49 27.09 -10.67
N ASP A 60 -12.46 27.89 -10.95
CA ASP A 60 -12.52 29.35 -11.09
C ASP A 60 -13.18 30.07 -9.91
N VAL A 61 -12.72 29.76 -8.68
CA VAL A 61 -13.30 30.34 -7.45
C VAL A 61 -12.29 31.05 -6.55
N SER A 62 -12.77 32.09 -5.86
CA SER A 62 -12.05 32.74 -4.76
C SER A 62 -11.93 31.83 -3.52
N GLN A 63 -11.11 32.21 -2.52
CA GLN A 63 -11.06 31.47 -1.26
C GLN A 63 -12.42 31.44 -0.56
N ARG A 64 -13.18 32.56 -0.62
CA ARG A 64 -14.55 32.65 -0.09
C ARG A 64 -15.50 31.75 -0.87
N GLY A 65 -15.36 31.70 -2.20
CA GLY A 65 -16.16 30.82 -3.06
C GLY A 65 -15.94 29.34 -2.75
N LEU A 66 -14.68 28.91 -2.66
CA LEU A 66 -14.38 27.53 -2.26
C LEU A 66 -14.89 27.23 -0.84
N ALA A 67 -14.73 28.16 0.08
CA ALA A 67 -15.21 28.02 1.45
C ALA A 67 -16.74 27.83 1.50
N ALA A 68 -17.49 28.61 0.73
CA ALA A 68 -18.94 28.48 0.60
C ALA A 68 -19.35 27.12 0.02
N LEU A 69 -18.69 26.66 -1.05
CA LEU A 69 -18.93 25.34 -1.65
C LEU A 69 -18.69 24.21 -0.63
N LEU A 70 -17.65 24.33 0.19
CA LEU A 70 -17.26 23.32 1.16
C LEU A 70 -18.01 23.42 2.50
N GLY A 71 -18.70 24.53 2.78
CA GLY A 71 -19.35 24.78 4.06
C GLY A 71 -18.34 25.06 5.20
N VAL A 72 -17.23 25.72 4.89
CA VAL A 72 -16.19 26.11 5.87
C VAL A 72 -15.95 27.62 5.84
N SER A 73 -15.15 28.16 6.77
CA SER A 73 -14.78 29.58 6.73
C SER A 73 -13.65 29.85 5.73
N GLN A 74 -13.59 31.06 5.18
CA GLN A 74 -12.50 31.45 4.28
C GLN A 74 -11.12 31.33 4.93
N SER A 75 -11.00 31.63 6.23
CA SER A 75 -9.73 31.50 6.96
C SER A 75 -9.25 30.05 7.07
N VAL A 76 -10.15 29.06 7.01
CA VAL A 76 -9.77 27.65 6.93
C VAL A 76 -9.11 27.35 5.58
N VAL A 77 -9.70 27.82 4.48
CA VAL A 77 -9.12 27.66 3.14
C VAL A 77 -7.76 28.35 3.03
N ALA A 78 -7.62 29.56 3.58
CA ALA A 78 -6.34 30.27 3.60
C ALA A 78 -5.25 29.51 4.38
N ARG A 79 -5.60 28.84 5.48
CA ARG A 79 -4.65 27.99 6.23
C ARG A 79 -4.24 26.74 5.44
N TRP A 80 -5.14 26.15 4.66
CA TRP A 80 -4.81 25.04 3.77
C TRP A 80 -3.84 25.45 2.66
N GLU A 81 -4.09 26.59 2.02
CA GLU A 81 -3.24 27.08 0.92
C GLU A 81 -1.85 27.57 1.36
N THR A 82 -1.69 27.87 2.64
CA THR A 82 -0.41 28.25 3.25
C THR A 82 0.29 27.08 3.95
N GLY A 83 -0.32 25.89 3.96
CA GLY A 83 0.24 24.70 4.62
C GLY A 83 0.22 24.74 6.15
N ARG A 84 -0.41 25.74 6.76
CA ARG A 84 -0.56 25.83 8.22
C ARG A 84 -1.44 24.72 8.78
N THR A 85 -2.37 24.22 7.98
CA THR A 85 -3.20 23.04 8.30
C THR A 85 -3.46 22.24 7.03
N CYS A 86 -3.82 20.96 7.18
CA CYS A 86 -4.24 20.11 6.06
C CYS A 86 -5.77 19.88 6.08
N PRO A 87 -6.44 19.84 4.91
CA PRO A 87 -7.83 19.40 4.84
C PRO A 87 -7.97 17.93 5.28
N ARG A 88 -9.10 17.57 5.87
CA ARG A 88 -9.44 16.16 6.12
C ARG A 88 -9.60 15.44 4.78
N VAL A 89 -9.27 14.14 4.73
CA VAL A 89 -9.38 13.32 3.50
C VAL A 89 -10.74 13.45 2.82
N ARG A 90 -11.84 13.41 3.58
CA ARG A 90 -13.20 13.61 3.04
C ARG A 90 -13.40 14.96 2.33
N VAL A 91 -12.73 16.02 2.79
CA VAL A 91 -12.76 17.33 2.13
C VAL A 91 -11.93 17.30 0.85
N VAL A 92 -10.78 16.62 0.86
CA VAL A 92 -9.95 16.41 -0.33
C VAL A 92 -10.74 15.66 -1.40
N GLU A 93 -11.39 14.54 -1.05
CA GLU A 93 -12.24 13.78 -1.97
C GLU A 93 -13.35 14.65 -2.58
N ARG A 94 -14.01 15.48 -1.76
CA ARG A 94 -15.05 16.41 -2.25
C ARG A 94 -14.46 17.45 -3.21
N MET A 95 -13.31 18.02 -2.90
CA MET A 95 -12.62 18.98 -3.77
C MET A 95 -12.20 18.36 -5.11
N LEU A 96 -11.62 17.15 -5.08
CA LEU A 96 -11.26 16.40 -6.28
C LEU A 96 -12.51 16.08 -7.12
N GLY A 97 -13.60 15.65 -6.48
CA GLY A 97 -14.88 15.37 -7.14
C GLY A 97 -15.46 16.59 -7.83
N MET A 98 -15.49 17.75 -7.17
CA MET A 98 -15.94 19.01 -7.79
C MET A 98 -15.09 19.38 -9.01
N ALA A 99 -13.77 19.16 -8.94
CA ALA A 99 -12.84 19.45 -10.04
C ALA A 99 -12.73 18.31 -11.08
N ARG A 100 -13.52 17.24 -10.95
CA ARG A 100 -13.46 16.03 -11.80
C ARG A 100 -12.06 15.41 -11.90
N LEU A 101 -11.30 15.49 -10.81
CA LEU A 101 -9.97 14.91 -10.67
C LEU A 101 -10.04 13.54 -9.98
N ARG A 102 -9.05 12.70 -10.26
CA ARG A 102 -8.80 11.44 -9.54
C ARG A 102 -7.42 11.51 -8.89
N ALA A 103 -7.29 10.86 -7.73
CA ALA A 103 -6.02 10.69 -7.05
C ALA A 103 -5.70 9.20 -6.93
N THR A 104 -4.42 8.88 -7.10
CA THR A 104 -3.86 7.54 -6.96
C THR A 104 -2.77 7.58 -5.90
N VAL A 105 -2.62 6.50 -5.14
CA VAL A 105 -1.51 6.35 -4.18
C VAL A 105 -0.41 5.59 -4.90
N HIS A 106 0.82 6.01 -4.69
CA HIS A 106 2.00 5.37 -5.27
C HIS A 106 2.97 5.02 -4.15
N ASP A 107 3.66 3.90 -4.31
CA ASP A 107 4.78 3.52 -3.48
C ASP A 107 5.97 4.45 -3.79
N GLU A 108 6.64 4.92 -2.74
CA GLU A 108 7.68 5.96 -2.87
C GLU A 108 8.96 5.40 -3.51
N ASP A 109 9.30 4.16 -3.20
CA ASP A 109 10.54 3.54 -3.66
C ASP A 109 10.42 3.02 -5.10
N THR A 110 9.29 2.41 -5.44
CA THR A 110 9.05 1.76 -6.74
C THR A 110 8.30 2.65 -7.73
N GLY A 111 7.53 3.64 -7.25
CA GLY A 111 6.63 4.45 -8.07
C GLY A 111 5.35 3.71 -8.51
N GLU A 112 5.19 2.43 -8.14
CA GLU A 112 4.04 1.63 -8.53
C GLU A 112 2.76 2.12 -7.86
N GLN A 113 1.65 2.02 -8.57
CA GLN A 113 0.35 2.41 -8.03
C GLN A 113 -0.11 1.41 -6.96
N VAL A 114 -0.39 1.90 -5.76
CA VAL A 114 -0.91 1.10 -4.65
C VAL A 114 -2.43 1.23 -4.55
N GLY A 115 -3.11 0.10 -4.65
CA GLY A 115 -4.56 -0.01 -4.51
C GLY A 115 -5.02 -0.29 -3.08
N PRO A 116 -6.33 -0.16 -2.78
CA PRO A 116 -6.89 -0.66 -1.52
C PRO A 116 -6.84 -2.19 -1.49
N MET A 117 -6.75 -2.77 -0.28
CA MET A 117 -6.96 -4.22 -0.10
C MET A 117 -8.31 -4.64 -0.67
N ARG A 118 -8.34 -5.83 -1.28
CA ARG A 118 -9.50 -6.44 -1.92
C ARG A 118 -10.67 -6.56 -0.96
N ALA A 119 -11.85 -6.18 -1.46
CA ALA A 119 -13.09 -6.20 -0.68
C ALA A 119 -13.60 -7.63 -0.39
N ASP A 120 -13.28 -8.58 -1.27
CA ASP A 120 -13.69 -9.98 -1.24
C ASP A 120 -12.67 -10.91 -0.56
N CYS A 121 -11.71 -10.33 0.19
CA CYS A 121 -10.78 -11.07 1.02
C CYS A 121 -11.51 -12.05 1.95
N ALA A 122 -10.87 -13.20 2.21
CA ALA A 122 -11.43 -14.22 3.08
C ALA A 122 -11.74 -13.68 4.48
N ARG A 123 -12.82 -14.18 5.08
CA ARG A 123 -13.31 -13.76 6.39
C ARG A 123 -13.29 -14.94 7.34
N LYS A 124 -13.25 -14.63 8.64
CA LYS A 124 -13.49 -15.63 9.68
C LYS A 124 -14.93 -16.14 9.53
N HIS A 125 -15.21 -17.35 10.01
CA HIS A 125 -16.57 -17.92 9.95
C HIS A 125 -17.62 -17.04 10.68
N GLY A 126 -17.21 -16.17 11.61
CA GLY A 126 -18.08 -15.15 12.21
C GLY A 126 -18.26 -13.86 11.40
N GLY A 127 -17.80 -13.79 10.15
CA GLY A 127 -17.94 -12.64 9.24
C GLY A 127 -16.88 -11.54 9.38
N SER A 128 -16.14 -11.50 10.48
CA SER A 128 -15.06 -10.54 10.71
C SER A 128 -13.86 -10.77 9.80
N ARG A 129 -13.14 -9.69 9.45
CA ARG A 129 -11.89 -9.77 8.68
C ARG A 129 -10.75 -10.36 9.51
N PHE A 130 -9.78 -10.97 8.83
CA PHE A 130 -8.48 -11.29 9.43
C PHE A 130 -7.63 -10.02 9.61
N PRO A 131 -6.66 -10.01 10.53
CA PRO A 131 -5.75 -8.86 10.69
C PRO A 131 -4.95 -8.62 9.40
N ALA A 132 -4.85 -7.38 8.94
CA ALA A 132 -4.28 -7.05 7.62
C ALA A 132 -2.80 -7.45 7.41
N HIS A 133 -2.04 -7.61 8.50
CA HIS A 133 -0.63 -7.97 8.43
C HIS A 133 -0.41 -9.49 8.31
N THR A 134 -1.44 -10.33 8.26
CA THR A 134 -1.28 -11.79 8.36
C THR A 134 -1.30 -12.46 7.00
N ASP A 135 -0.42 -13.44 6.79
CA ASP A 135 -0.39 -14.20 5.55
C ASP A 135 -1.31 -15.41 5.71
N LEU A 136 -2.46 -15.40 5.01
CA LEU A 136 -3.49 -16.45 5.12
C LEU A 136 -3.12 -17.66 4.25
N ARG A 137 -3.38 -18.85 4.79
CA ARG A 137 -3.23 -20.14 4.10
C ARG A 137 -4.36 -21.10 4.45
N ALA A 138 -4.78 -21.89 3.47
CA ALA A 138 -5.67 -23.01 3.73
C ALA A 138 -4.90 -24.18 4.36
N THR A 139 -5.52 -24.85 5.33
CA THR A 139 -4.95 -26.06 5.96
C THR A 139 -5.73 -27.33 5.61
N GLY A 140 -6.86 -27.18 4.92
CA GLY A 140 -7.84 -28.21 4.63
C GLY A 140 -9.24 -27.65 4.83
N TRP A 141 -10.21 -28.51 5.15
CA TRP A 141 -11.61 -28.11 5.33
C TRP A 141 -11.93 -27.74 6.76
N TRP A 142 -12.86 -26.80 6.92
CA TRP A 142 -13.25 -26.33 8.24
C TRP A 142 -13.97 -27.41 9.06
N VAL A 143 -13.54 -27.58 10.31
CA VAL A 143 -14.20 -28.39 11.33
C VAL A 143 -14.13 -27.64 12.67
N PRO A 144 -15.25 -27.51 13.41
CA PRO A 144 -15.28 -26.94 14.75
C PRO A 144 -14.27 -27.60 15.68
N ARG A 145 -13.69 -26.83 16.61
CA ARG A 145 -12.65 -27.36 17.51
C ARG A 145 -13.12 -28.57 18.33
N ALA A 146 -14.38 -28.56 18.80
CA ALA A 146 -14.96 -29.67 19.58
C ALA A 146 -15.03 -30.99 18.78
N GLU A 147 -15.20 -30.90 17.46
CA GLU A 147 -15.42 -32.04 16.56
C GLU A 147 -14.14 -32.49 15.85
N ARG A 148 -12.97 -31.97 16.26
CA ARG A 148 -11.66 -32.33 15.67
C ARG A 148 -11.08 -33.64 16.20
N SER A 149 -11.77 -34.37 17.06
CA SER A 149 -11.34 -35.70 17.49
C SER A 149 -11.34 -36.64 16.28
N MET A 150 -10.15 -37.12 15.91
CA MET A 150 -9.81 -37.68 14.59
C MET A 150 -10.55 -38.98 14.19
N THR A 151 -11.50 -39.47 15.00
CA THR A 151 -12.12 -40.79 14.83
C THR A 151 -13.66 -40.77 14.92
N THR A 152 -14.30 -39.60 15.08
CA THR A 152 -15.78 -39.53 15.17
C THR A 152 -16.40 -39.41 13.77
N VAL A 153 -17.53 -40.08 13.52
CA VAL A 153 -18.33 -39.91 12.27
C VAL A 153 -18.71 -38.44 12.04
N ALA A 154 -18.93 -37.68 13.11
CA ALA A 154 -19.17 -36.23 13.09
C ALA A 154 -18.05 -35.45 12.38
N TYR A 155 -16.78 -35.81 12.58
CA TYR A 155 -15.65 -35.17 11.92
C TYR A 155 -15.77 -35.26 10.40
N PHE A 156 -15.97 -36.48 9.87
CA PHE A 156 -16.04 -36.72 8.42
C PHE A 156 -17.27 -36.04 7.81
N THR A 157 -18.43 -36.15 8.45
CA THR A 157 -19.67 -35.53 7.95
C THR A 157 -19.58 -33.99 7.90
N ILE A 158 -18.97 -33.36 8.91
CA ILE A 158 -18.74 -31.92 8.92
C ILE A 158 -17.69 -31.53 7.88
N ARG A 159 -16.57 -32.25 7.83
CA ARG A 159 -15.51 -31.98 6.86
C ARG A 159 -16.02 -32.05 5.42
N ASP A 160 -16.78 -33.09 5.09
CA ASP A 160 -17.32 -33.28 3.74
C ASP A 160 -18.41 -32.22 3.42
N ARG A 161 -19.19 -31.80 4.43
CA ARG A 161 -20.11 -30.65 4.30
C ARG A 161 -19.35 -29.37 4.01
N SER A 162 -18.27 -29.09 4.73
CA SER A 162 -17.41 -27.91 4.51
C SER A 162 -16.78 -27.95 3.12
N ARG A 163 -16.31 -29.12 2.66
CA ARG A 163 -15.84 -29.32 1.29
C ARG A 163 -16.91 -28.97 0.25
N ARG A 164 -18.13 -29.52 0.38
CA ARG A 164 -19.24 -29.20 -0.55
C ARG A 164 -19.61 -27.72 -0.55
N ARG A 165 -19.49 -27.05 0.59
CA ARG A 165 -19.74 -25.60 0.74
C ARG A 165 -18.53 -24.73 0.36
N ARG A 166 -17.39 -25.35 0.02
CA ARG A 166 -16.11 -24.68 -0.23
C ARG A 166 -15.71 -23.76 0.93
N ASP A 167 -15.84 -24.28 2.16
CA ASP A 167 -15.50 -23.57 3.40
C ASP A 167 -14.16 -24.10 3.98
N PRO A 168 -13.02 -23.46 3.63
CA PRO A 168 -11.70 -23.91 4.06
C PRO A 168 -11.42 -23.56 5.53
N SER A 169 -10.59 -24.38 6.17
CA SER A 169 -9.93 -24.07 7.44
C SER A 169 -8.74 -23.14 7.17
N ILE A 170 -8.91 -21.86 7.47
CA ILE A 170 -7.90 -20.82 7.26
C ILE A 170 -7.03 -20.67 8.52
N ARG A 171 -5.71 -20.63 8.33
CA ARG A 171 -4.75 -20.29 9.38
C ARG A 171 -3.78 -19.23 8.89
N TYR A 172 -3.10 -18.61 9.84
CA TYR A 172 -1.99 -17.69 9.60
C TYR A 172 -0.93 -17.91 10.68
N ARG A 173 0.30 -17.51 10.37
CA ARG A 173 1.42 -17.53 11.31
C ARG A 173 1.80 -16.11 11.73
N THR A 174 2.47 -16.00 12.86
CA THR A 174 2.95 -14.73 13.42
C THR A 174 4.41 -14.86 13.86
N GLY A 175 5.07 -13.73 14.14
CA GLY A 175 6.44 -13.70 14.66
C GLY A 175 7.49 -14.23 13.68
N LEU A 176 8.48 -14.95 14.22
CA LEU A 176 9.63 -15.46 13.46
C LEU A 176 9.22 -16.38 12.32
N ALA A 177 8.24 -17.27 12.53
CA ALA A 177 7.80 -18.19 11.49
C ALA A 177 7.37 -17.42 10.24
N LYS A 178 6.50 -16.42 10.39
CA LYS A 178 6.06 -15.54 9.30
C LYS A 178 7.22 -14.84 8.59
N ALA A 179 8.20 -14.33 9.35
CA ALA A 179 9.36 -13.66 8.77
C ALA A 179 10.21 -14.60 7.90
N TRP A 180 10.39 -15.84 8.34
CA TRP A 180 11.04 -16.89 7.55
C TRP A 180 10.25 -17.17 6.27
N GLU A 181 8.92 -17.34 6.35
CA GLU A 181 8.09 -17.60 5.16
C GLU A 181 8.20 -16.48 4.12
N ARG A 182 8.17 -15.22 4.56
CA ARG A 182 8.34 -14.05 3.68
C ARG A 182 9.71 -13.97 3.03
N ARG A 183 10.76 -14.41 3.74
CA ARG A 183 12.12 -14.49 3.17
C ARG A 183 12.24 -15.60 2.13
N THR A 184 11.54 -16.72 2.34
CA THR A 184 11.61 -17.88 1.45
C THR A 184 10.71 -17.74 0.21
N TRP A 185 9.50 -17.20 0.37
CA TRP A 185 8.47 -17.19 -0.69
C TRP A 185 8.02 -15.78 -1.11
N GLY A 186 8.61 -14.74 -0.54
CA GLY A 186 8.20 -13.36 -0.76
C GLY A 186 7.00 -12.95 0.10
N VAL A 187 6.70 -11.65 0.07
CA VAL A 187 5.55 -11.08 0.77
C VAL A 187 4.34 -11.17 -0.16
N PRO A 188 3.25 -11.85 0.24
CA PRO A 188 2.00 -11.80 -0.52
C PRO A 188 1.48 -10.36 -0.58
N ASP A 189 1.04 -9.94 -1.77
CA ASP A 189 0.50 -8.60 -2.02
C ASP A 189 -0.75 -8.31 -1.16
N ASP A 190 -1.71 -9.25 -1.12
CA ASP A 190 -2.94 -9.09 -0.36
C ASP A 190 -3.47 -10.42 0.19
N HIS A 191 -4.48 -10.35 1.05
CA HIS A 191 -5.24 -11.50 1.51
C HIS A 191 -5.95 -12.19 0.33
N PRO A 192 -5.82 -13.52 0.22
CA PRO A 192 -6.54 -14.28 -0.79
C PRO A 192 -8.05 -14.22 -0.56
N ALA A 193 -8.79 -14.35 -1.65
CA ALA A 193 -10.24 -14.51 -1.60
C ALA A 193 -10.62 -15.90 -1.12
N LEU A 194 -11.86 -16.05 -0.64
CA LEU A 194 -12.34 -17.33 -0.11
C LEU A 194 -12.23 -18.47 -1.13
N HIS A 195 -12.53 -18.21 -2.41
CA HIS A 195 -12.45 -19.21 -3.47
C HIS A 195 -11.00 -19.65 -3.76
N GLN A 196 -10.02 -18.74 -3.63
CA GLN A 196 -8.59 -19.08 -3.78
C GLN A 196 -8.13 -20.02 -2.65
N LEU A 197 -8.56 -19.76 -1.41
CA LEU A 197 -8.28 -20.63 -0.27
C LEU A 197 -9.04 -21.97 -0.36
N ALA A 198 -10.24 -21.99 -0.92
CA ALA A 198 -10.96 -23.24 -1.17
C ALA A 198 -10.22 -24.10 -2.21
N ALA A 199 -9.71 -23.49 -3.28
CA ALA A 199 -8.88 -24.19 -4.27
C ALA A 199 -7.57 -24.70 -3.65
N GLU A 200 -6.93 -23.93 -2.77
CA GLU A 200 -5.76 -24.38 -2.00
C GLU A 200 -6.11 -25.59 -1.12
N ALA A 201 -7.28 -25.60 -0.48
CA ALA A 201 -7.74 -26.74 0.30
C ALA A 201 -8.01 -28.00 -0.54
N GLU A 202 -8.58 -27.85 -1.74
CA GLU A 202 -8.77 -28.93 -2.71
C GLU A 202 -7.43 -29.52 -3.16
N HIS A 203 -6.48 -28.66 -3.51
CA HIS A 203 -5.13 -29.08 -3.90
C HIS A 203 -4.43 -29.87 -2.77
N LEU A 204 -4.60 -29.44 -1.51
CA LEU A 204 -4.06 -30.18 -0.37
C LEU A 204 -4.67 -31.58 -0.22
N ASP A 205 -5.95 -31.77 -0.56
CA ASP A 205 -6.59 -33.10 -0.55
C ASP A 205 -6.04 -33.98 -1.67
N GLU A 206 -5.89 -33.46 -2.89
CA GLU A 206 -5.27 -34.17 -4.01
C GLU A 206 -3.86 -34.65 -3.65
N LEU A 207 -3.05 -33.79 -3.02
CA LEU A 207 -1.71 -34.16 -2.54
C LEU A 207 -1.74 -35.27 -1.47
N ARG A 208 -2.75 -35.26 -0.58
CA ARG A 208 -2.92 -36.32 0.44
C ARG A 208 -3.30 -37.65 -0.20
N GLU A 209 -4.21 -37.62 -1.18
CA GLU A 209 -4.64 -38.81 -1.93
C GLU A 209 -3.48 -39.40 -2.74
N ALA A 210 -2.73 -38.56 -3.46
CA ALA A 210 -1.55 -38.98 -4.21
C ALA A 210 -0.50 -39.66 -3.30
N ARG A 211 -0.22 -39.08 -2.13
CA ARG A 211 0.68 -39.68 -1.13
C ARG A 211 0.16 -41.02 -0.60
N ARG A 212 -1.15 -41.16 -0.39
CA ARG A 212 -1.77 -42.41 0.07
C ARG A 212 -1.62 -43.50 -1.00
N LEU A 213 -1.91 -43.18 -2.26
CA LEU A 213 -1.77 -44.11 -3.38
C LEU A 213 -0.31 -44.53 -3.60
N ALA A 214 0.63 -43.59 -3.50
CA ALA A 214 2.06 -43.90 -3.59
C ALA A 214 2.52 -44.87 -2.49
N ARG A 215 2.05 -44.69 -1.24
CA ARG A 215 2.33 -45.62 -0.13
C ARG A 215 1.73 -47.00 -0.35
N GLN A 216 0.51 -47.07 -0.90
CA GLN A 216 -0.15 -48.35 -1.22
C GLN A 216 0.53 -49.11 -2.37
N ARG A 217 1.18 -48.40 -3.30
CA ARG A 217 1.95 -49.02 -4.40
C ARG A 217 3.34 -49.47 -3.98
N ALA A 218 3.89 -48.89 -2.91
CA ALA A 218 5.21 -49.22 -2.38
C ALA A 218 5.20 -50.31 -1.30
N ALA A 219 4.01 -50.73 -0.86
CA ALA A 219 3.76 -51.81 0.10
C ALA A 219 3.26 -53.05 -0.64
#